data_AF-A0A229TCA3-F1
#
_entry.id   AF-A0A229TCA3-F1
#
_cell.length_a   1.000
_cell.length_b   1.000
_cell.length_c   1.000
_cell.angle_alpha   90.00
_cell.angle_beta   90.00
_cell.angle_gamma   90.00
#
_symmetry.space_group_name_H-M   'P 1'
#
loop_
_entity.id
_entity.type
_entity.pdbx_description
1 polymer ?
#
loop_
_entity_poly.entity_id
_entity_poly.type
_entity_poly.pdbx_seq_one_letter_code
_entity_poly.pdbx_strand_id
1 'polypeptide(L)'
;MREPASESRPGARALRAYLVALMAGLLLQGAGSLLFRADPDLAGTAPYLVRGLLGIDPAHAWLHVGWGAAALAALLVARGAGFAVGLALSFGVFYTALGVWGVIAHHPLGLELDAFENGFHLVAGPLTLLLGTLAAAGRRHRRVAHA
;
A
#
# COMPACT_ATOMS: atom_id res chain seq x y z
N MET A 1 -30.92 22.61 13.71
CA MET A 1 -30.81 21.17 13.95
C MET A 1 -29.60 20.67 13.17
N ARG A 2 -28.45 20.47 13.82
CA ARG A 2 -27.26 19.89 13.17
C ARG A 2 -27.51 18.40 13.07
N GLU A 3 -27.55 17.84 11.86
CA GLU A 3 -27.59 16.39 11.70
C GLU A 3 -26.43 15.77 12.50
N PRO A 4 -26.68 14.71 13.27
CA PRO A 4 -25.62 14.01 13.97
C PRO A 4 -24.59 13.58 12.93
N ALA A 5 -23.34 14.02 13.14
CA ALA A 5 -22.20 13.64 12.34
C ALA A 5 -22.26 12.13 12.12
N SER A 6 -22.53 11.70 10.88
CA SER A 6 -22.66 10.28 10.56
C SER A 6 -21.30 9.65 10.84
N GLU A 7 -21.19 9.09 12.03
CA GLU A 7 -20.07 8.34 12.53
C GLU A 7 -19.57 7.44 11.42
N SER A 8 -18.28 7.60 11.12
CA SER A 8 -17.60 6.93 10.03
C SER A 8 -17.99 5.46 9.98
N ARG A 9 -18.49 4.98 8.84
CA ARG A 9 -19.06 3.63 8.73
C ARG A 9 -17.98 2.58 9.04
N PRO A 10 -18.26 1.51 9.81
CA PRO A 10 -17.25 0.53 10.23
C PRO A 10 -16.36 0.02 9.09
N GLY A 11 -16.95 -0.33 7.94
CA GLY A 11 -16.18 -0.78 6.76
C GLY A 11 -15.29 0.31 6.13
N ALA A 12 -15.71 1.57 6.15
CA ALA A 12 -14.89 2.68 5.66
C ALA A 12 -13.74 3.01 6.62
N ARG A 13 -13.97 2.92 7.94
CA ARG A 13 -12.91 3.04 8.96
C ARG A 13 -11.90 1.90 8.80
N ALA A 14 -12.38 0.67 8.67
CA ALA A 14 -11.53 -0.51 8.52
C ALA A 14 -10.65 -0.43 7.27
N LEU A 15 -11.23 -0.13 6.11
CA LEU A 15 -10.44 0.07 4.88
C LEU A 15 -9.41 1.17 5.04
N ARG A 16 -9.77 2.29 5.67
CA ARG A 16 -8.85 3.40 5.89
C ARG A 16 -7.70 3.02 6.84
N ALA A 17 -8.01 2.32 7.93
CA ALA A 17 -7.01 1.83 8.87
C ALA A 17 -6.06 0.84 8.20
N TYR A 18 -6.61 -0.08 7.39
CA TYR A 18 -5.83 -0.98 6.56
C TYR A 18 -4.88 -0.23 5.62
N LEU A 19 -5.38 0.77 4.88
CA LEU A 19 -4.55 1.58 3.98
C LEU A 19 -3.49 2.37 4.74
N VAL A 20 -3.82 2.96 5.89
CA VAL A 20 -2.81 3.66 6.72
C VAL A 20 -1.71 2.70 7.14
N ALA A 21 -2.06 1.51 7.64
CA ALA A 21 -1.07 0.51 8.05
C ALA A 21 -0.20 0.06 6.88
N LEU A 22 -0.82 -0.23 5.71
CA LEU A 22 -0.11 -0.64 4.52
C LEU A 22 0.86 0.45 4.02
N MET A 23 0.38 1.68 3.88
CA MET A 23 1.20 2.79 3.37
C MET A 23 2.31 3.19 4.34
N ALA A 24 2.07 3.10 5.66
CA ALA A 24 3.11 3.25 6.66
C ALA A 24 4.15 2.13 6.59
N GLY A 25 3.71 0.89 6.40
CA GLY A 25 4.59 -0.26 6.18
C GLY A 25 5.51 -0.05 4.98
N LEU A 26 4.97 0.35 3.83
CA LEU A 26 5.76 0.66 2.63
C LEU A 26 6.75 1.80 2.89
N LEU A 27 6.30 2.90 3.50
CA LEU A 27 7.17 4.04 3.80
C LEU A 27 8.34 3.63 4.69
N LEU A 28 8.06 2.91 5.78
CA LEU A 28 9.08 2.45 6.73
C LEU A 28 10.04 1.45 6.09
N GLN A 29 9.51 0.54 5.27
CA GLN A 29 10.31 -0.47 4.59
C GLN A 29 11.22 0.17 3.53
N GLY A 30 10.72 1.09 2.71
CA GLY A 30 11.53 1.81 1.73
C GLY A 30 12.56 2.74 2.38
N ALA A 31 12.16 3.53 3.37
CA ALA A 31 13.07 4.42 4.09
C ALA A 31 14.14 3.65 4.86
N GLY A 32 13.76 2.54 5.50
CA GLY A 32 14.69 1.63 6.17
C GLY A 32 15.71 1.07 5.18
N SER A 33 15.26 0.56 4.03
CA SER A 33 16.14 0.00 3.00
C SER A 33 17.16 1.02 2.48
N LEU A 34 16.76 2.30 2.35
CA LEU A 34 17.69 3.38 1.99
C LEU A 34 18.67 3.71 3.12
N LEU A 35 18.19 3.77 4.37
CA LEU A 35 19.02 4.06 5.54
C LEU A 35 20.10 2.99 5.76
N PHE A 36 19.71 1.71 5.76
CA PHE A 36 20.63 0.58 5.93
C PHE A 36 21.63 0.47 4.76
N ARG A 37 21.27 0.95 3.57
CA ARG A 37 22.21 1.03 2.44
C ARG A 37 23.20 2.19 2.58
N ALA A 38 22.80 3.29 3.23
CA ALA A 38 23.67 4.43 3.49
C ALA A 38 24.69 4.16 4.62
N ASP A 39 24.38 3.22 5.52
CA ASP A 39 25.21 2.87 6.67
C ASP A 39 25.49 1.35 6.72
N PRO A 40 26.64 0.89 6.19
CA PRO A 40 27.03 -0.51 6.19
C PRO A 40 27.22 -1.11 7.59
N ASP A 41 27.63 -0.30 8.57
CA ASP A 41 27.83 -0.76 9.94
C ASP A 41 26.48 -1.09 10.59
N LEU A 42 25.48 -0.24 10.37
CA LEU A 42 24.11 -0.49 10.78
C LEU A 42 23.56 -1.77 10.12
N ALA A 43 23.80 -1.98 8.82
CA ALA A 43 23.42 -3.22 8.13
C ALA A 43 24.06 -4.47 8.72
N GLY A 44 25.31 -4.37 9.18
CA GLY A 44 26.02 -5.45 9.88
C GLY A 44 25.34 -5.87 11.20
N THR A 45 24.64 -4.97 11.88
CA THR A 45 23.96 -5.27 13.16
C THR A 45 22.63 -6.02 13.00
N ALA A 46 22.00 -5.94 11.83
CA ALA A 46 20.68 -6.54 11.57
C ALA A 46 20.63 -7.32 10.24
N PRO A 47 21.53 -8.30 10.01
CA PRO A 47 21.71 -8.91 8.70
C PRO A 47 20.52 -9.73 8.21
N TYR A 48 19.68 -10.25 9.12
CA TYR A 48 18.45 -10.95 8.75
C TYR A 48 17.32 -9.99 8.38
N LEU A 49 17.26 -8.83 9.04
CA LEU A 49 16.29 -7.78 8.71
C LEU A 49 16.58 -7.19 7.33
N VAL A 50 17.86 -6.93 7.05
CA VAL A 50 18.32 -6.44 5.75
C VAL A 50 18.12 -7.50 4.67
N ARG A 51 18.51 -8.77 4.86
CA ARG A 51 18.32 -9.79 3.81
C ARG A 51 16.86 -10.18 3.55
N GLY A 52 15.96 -9.92 4.50
CA GLY A 52 14.54 -10.18 4.33
C GLY A 52 13.78 -8.91 3.99
N LEU A 53 13.29 -8.22 5.04
CA LEU A 53 12.32 -7.16 4.89
C LEU A 53 12.87 -5.89 4.22
N LEU A 54 14.14 -5.53 4.45
CA LEU A 54 14.74 -4.27 3.99
C LEU A 54 15.71 -4.45 2.82
N GLY A 55 15.69 -5.62 2.18
CA GLY A 55 16.69 -6.06 1.20
C GLY A 55 16.49 -5.54 -0.22
N ILE A 56 15.53 -4.64 -0.40
CA ILE A 56 15.06 -4.24 -1.71
C ILE A 56 16.05 -3.29 -2.41
N ASP A 57 16.08 -3.33 -3.74
CA ASP A 57 16.92 -2.46 -4.55
C ASP A 57 16.58 -0.97 -4.36
N PRO A 58 17.49 -0.03 -4.69
CA PRO A 58 17.26 1.40 -4.47
C PRO A 58 16.04 1.97 -5.21
N ALA A 59 15.78 1.53 -6.45
CA ALA A 59 14.65 2.03 -7.22
C ALA A 59 13.32 1.54 -6.61
N HIS A 60 13.28 0.29 -6.17
CA HIS A 60 12.13 -0.26 -5.46
C HIS A 60 11.90 0.44 -4.11
N ALA A 61 12.97 0.77 -3.38
CA ALA A 61 12.88 1.50 -2.12
C ALA A 61 12.28 2.89 -2.31
N TRP A 62 12.70 3.62 -3.35
CA TRP A 62 12.11 4.91 -3.69
C TRP A 62 10.65 4.80 -4.10
N LEU A 63 10.26 3.73 -4.79
CA LEU A 63 8.87 3.47 -5.14
C LEU A 63 8.00 3.30 -3.89
N HIS A 64 8.47 2.53 -2.91
CA HIS A 64 7.80 2.34 -1.63
C HIS A 64 7.71 3.62 -0.80
N VAL A 65 8.78 4.43 -0.74
CA VAL A 65 8.76 5.75 -0.10
C VAL A 65 7.76 6.67 -0.79
N GLY A 66 7.77 6.73 -2.12
CA GLY A 66 6.87 7.58 -2.91
C GLY A 66 5.40 7.24 -2.68
N TRP A 67 5.04 5.96 -2.82
CA TRP A 67 3.67 5.50 -2.53
C TRP A 67 3.29 5.72 -1.07
N GLY A 68 4.13 5.30 -0.14
CA GLY A 68 3.86 5.38 1.29
C GLY A 68 3.66 6.82 1.76
N ALA A 69 4.58 7.73 1.41
CA ALA A 69 4.52 9.13 1.81
C ALA A 69 3.33 9.86 1.17
N ALA A 70 3.16 9.75 -0.15
CA ALA A 70 2.09 10.46 -0.86
C ALA A 70 0.71 9.98 -0.42
N ALA A 71 0.51 8.67 -0.30
CA ALA A 71 -0.76 8.09 0.10
C ALA A 71 -1.08 8.38 1.58
N LEU A 72 -0.10 8.32 2.49
CA LEU A 72 -0.31 8.71 3.89
C LEU A 72 -0.66 10.17 4.02
N ALA A 73 0.08 11.08 3.37
CA ALA A 73 -0.22 12.51 3.40
C ALA A 73 -1.63 12.78 2.87
N ALA A 74 -1.99 12.18 1.73
CA ALA A 74 -3.32 12.30 1.16
C ALA A 74 -4.39 11.71 2.07
N LEU A 75 -4.14 10.57 2.74
CA LEU A 75 -5.02 10.01 3.75
C LEU A 75 -5.11 10.88 5.00
N LEU A 76 -4.14 11.70 5.37
CA LEU A 76 -4.30 12.60 6.52
C LEU A 76 -5.25 13.75 6.21
N VAL A 77 -5.18 14.27 4.99
CA VAL A 77 -5.97 15.41 4.49
C VAL A 77 -7.37 14.98 4.03
N ALA A 78 -7.48 13.93 3.21
CA ALA A 78 -8.73 13.47 2.64
C ALA A 78 -9.52 12.61 3.65
N ARG A 79 -10.69 13.11 4.07
CA ARG A 79 -11.59 12.44 5.02
C ARG A 79 -12.68 11.59 4.35
N GLY A 80 -12.89 11.77 3.04
CA GLY A 80 -13.97 11.13 2.31
C GLY A 80 -13.73 9.64 2.05
N ALA A 81 -14.73 8.79 2.31
CA ALA A 81 -14.69 7.36 2.00
C ALA A 81 -14.46 7.06 0.50
N GLY A 82 -14.79 8.02 -0.39
CA GLY A 82 -14.51 7.89 -1.82
C GLY A 82 -13.03 7.88 -2.15
N PHE A 83 -12.24 8.70 -1.45
CA PHE A 83 -10.80 8.74 -1.65
C PHE A 83 -10.14 7.42 -1.24
N ALA A 84 -10.48 6.89 -0.05
CA ALA A 84 -9.94 5.61 0.42
C ALA A 84 -10.27 4.45 -0.54
N VAL A 85 -11.49 4.41 -1.09
CA VAL A 85 -11.86 3.42 -2.11
C VAL A 85 -11.04 3.60 -3.38
N GLY A 86 -10.93 4.83 -3.90
CA GLY A 86 -10.14 5.12 -5.10
C GLY A 86 -8.67 4.73 -4.93
N LEU A 87 -8.07 5.09 -3.79
CA LEU A 87 -6.70 4.73 -3.43
C LEU A 87 -6.51 3.21 -3.34
N ALA A 88 -7.43 2.49 -2.69
CA ALA A 88 -7.36 1.03 -2.60
C ALA A 88 -7.39 0.38 -3.99
N LEU A 89 -8.28 0.85 -4.88
CA LEU A 89 -8.38 0.31 -6.22
C LEU A 89 -7.14 0.63 -7.06
N SER A 90 -6.66 1.87 -7.05
CA SER A 90 -5.49 2.27 -7.83
C SER A 90 -4.22 1.58 -7.34
N PHE A 91 -3.99 1.57 -6.03
CA PHE A 91 -2.87 0.86 -5.42
C PHE A 91 -2.98 -0.64 -5.68
N GLY A 92 -4.14 -1.24 -5.44
CA GLY A 92 -4.36 -2.68 -5.63
C GLY A 92 -4.07 -3.13 -7.07
N VAL A 93 -4.52 -2.39 -8.07
CA VAL A 93 -4.19 -2.66 -9.49
C VAL A 93 -2.69 -2.52 -9.73
N PHE A 94 -2.10 -1.40 -9.33
CA PHE A 94 -0.68 -1.14 -9.52
C PHE A 94 0.20 -2.24 -8.90
N TYR A 95 -0.04 -2.56 -7.63
CA TYR A 95 0.77 -3.50 -6.85
C TYR A 95 0.60 -4.94 -7.36
N THR A 96 -0.63 -5.33 -7.73
CA THR A 96 -0.87 -6.64 -8.36
C THR A 96 -0.16 -6.74 -9.71
N ALA A 97 -0.29 -5.70 -10.55
CA ALA A 97 0.33 -5.69 -11.88
C ALA A 97 1.85 -5.75 -11.78
N LEU A 98 2.45 -5.04 -10.81
CA LEU A 98 3.88 -5.11 -10.56
C LEU A 98 4.32 -6.51 -10.15
N GLY A 99 3.57 -7.19 -9.27
CA GLY A 99 3.85 -8.58 -8.90
C GLY A 99 3.74 -9.55 -10.08
N VAL A 100 2.66 -9.46 -10.87
CA VAL A 100 2.51 -10.27 -12.08
C VAL A 100 3.66 -10.03 -13.06
N TRP A 101 4.07 -8.77 -13.25
CA TRP A 101 5.20 -8.45 -14.13
C TRP A 101 6.51 -9.01 -13.58
N GLY A 102 6.74 -8.94 -12.26
CA GLY A 102 7.91 -9.56 -11.62
C GLY A 102 7.99 -11.08 -11.79
N VAL A 103 6.86 -11.76 -11.95
CA VAL A 103 6.84 -13.20 -12.31
C VAL A 103 7.22 -13.41 -13.78
N ILE A 104 6.75 -12.54 -14.68
CA ILE A 104 6.86 -12.73 -16.13
C ILE A 104 8.22 -12.28 -16.66
N ALA A 105 8.80 -11.21 -16.12
CA ALA A 105 10.02 -10.60 -16.62
C ALA A 105 11.10 -10.54 -15.55
N HIS A 106 12.34 -10.82 -15.95
CA HIS A 106 13.50 -10.55 -15.13
C HIS A 106 13.74 -9.03 -15.07
N HIS A 107 13.65 -8.47 -13.86
CA HIS A 107 13.87 -7.06 -13.52
C HIS A 107 12.96 -6.05 -14.26
N PRO A 108 11.63 -6.10 -14.06
CA PRO A 108 10.73 -5.15 -14.70
C PRO A 108 11.04 -3.71 -14.27
N LEU A 109 11.21 -2.80 -15.24
CA LEU A 109 11.62 -1.41 -14.99
C LEU A 109 12.98 -1.26 -14.27
N GLY A 110 13.81 -2.31 -14.30
CA GLY A 110 15.08 -2.36 -13.55
C GLY A 110 14.93 -2.69 -12.06
N LEU A 111 13.74 -3.10 -11.61
CA LEU A 111 13.46 -3.47 -10.22
C LEU A 111 13.83 -4.92 -9.95
N GLU A 112 14.60 -5.19 -8.91
CA GLU A 112 14.97 -6.55 -8.49
C GLU A 112 13.87 -7.15 -7.62
N LEU A 113 12.79 -7.62 -8.25
CA LEU A 113 11.69 -8.28 -7.56
C LEU A 113 12.03 -9.74 -7.24
N ASP A 114 12.63 -9.97 -6.08
CA ASP A 114 12.92 -11.33 -5.60
C ASP A 114 11.65 -12.13 -5.25
N ALA A 115 11.79 -13.42 -4.93
CA ALA A 115 10.63 -14.28 -4.65
C ALA A 115 9.79 -13.81 -3.44
N PHE A 116 10.42 -13.25 -2.41
CA PHE A 116 9.73 -12.77 -1.21
C PHE A 116 8.97 -11.48 -1.50
N GLU A 117 9.64 -10.51 -2.10
CA GLU A 117 9.08 -9.23 -2.54
C GLU A 117 7.90 -9.45 -3.48
N ASN A 118 8.10 -10.31 -4.47
CA ASN A 118 7.07 -10.64 -5.44
C ASN A 118 5.88 -11.36 -4.79
N GLY A 119 6.15 -12.24 -3.82
CA GLY A 119 5.11 -12.85 -2.99
C GLY A 119 4.27 -11.81 -2.23
N PHE A 120 4.90 -10.76 -1.69
CA PHE A 120 4.18 -9.68 -1.02
C PHE A 120 3.31 -8.88 -2.01
N HIS A 121 3.81 -8.55 -3.20
CA HIS A 121 3.04 -7.90 -4.27
C HIS A 121 1.79 -8.70 -4.66
N LEU A 122 1.96 -10.01 -4.85
CA LEU A 122 0.89 -10.95 -5.23
C LEU A 122 -0.12 -11.23 -4.12
N VAL A 123 0.14 -10.83 -2.87
CA VAL A 123 -0.81 -10.95 -1.75
C VAL A 123 -1.43 -9.59 -1.43
N ALA A 124 -0.62 -8.58 -1.14
CA ALA A 124 -1.10 -7.27 -0.69
C ALA A 124 -1.87 -6.55 -1.80
N GLY A 125 -1.45 -6.68 -3.06
CA GLY A 125 -2.13 -6.06 -4.21
C GLY A 125 -3.56 -6.58 -4.39
N PRO A 126 -3.75 -7.90 -4.60
CA PRO A 126 -5.09 -8.48 -4.77
C PRO A 126 -5.98 -8.30 -3.54
N LEU A 127 -5.42 -8.40 -2.33
CA LEU A 127 -6.18 -8.13 -1.10
C LEU A 127 -6.67 -6.68 -1.05
N THR A 128 -5.81 -5.70 -1.34
CA THR A 128 -6.21 -4.29 -1.37
C THR A 128 -7.29 -4.04 -2.42
N LEU A 129 -7.12 -4.63 -3.60
CA LEU A 129 -8.07 -4.52 -4.71
C LEU A 129 -9.44 -5.10 -4.35
N LEU A 130 -9.47 -6.27 -3.71
CA LEU A 130 -10.69 -6.91 -3.21
C LEU A 130 -11.39 -6.02 -2.19
N LEU A 131 -10.67 -5.54 -1.17
CA LEU A 131 -11.24 -4.67 -0.13
C LEU A 131 -11.80 -3.37 -0.71
N GLY A 132 -11.08 -2.76 -1.66
CA GLY A 132 -11.54 -1.58 -2.40
C GLY A 132 -12.83 -1.87 -3.20
N THR A 133 -12.91 -3.01 -3.86
CA THR A 133 -14.05 -3.43 -4.68
C THR A 133 -15.30 -3.68 -3.83
N LEU A 134 -15.15 -4.41 -2.72
CA LEU A 134 -16.24 -4.64 -1.76
C LEU A 134 -16.77 -3.33 -1.17
N ALA A 135 -15.87 -2.42 -0.79
CA ALA A 135 -16.24 -1.10 -0.30
C ALA A 135 -16.94 -0.24 -1.37
N ALA A 136 -16.53 -0.33 -2.64
CA ALA A 136 -17.18 0.35 -3.75
C ALA A 136 -18.60 -0.18 -3.99
N ALA A 137 -18.79 -1.49 -4.01
CA ALA A 137 -20.09 -2.14 -4.18
C ALA A 137 -21.07 -1.74 -3.07
N GLY A 138 -20.64 -1.81 -1.80
CA GLY A 138 -21.46 -1.41 -0.66
C GLY A 138 -21.88 0.07 -0.67
N ARG A 139 -21.11 0.94 -1.35
CA ARG A 139 -21.48 2.36 -1.56
C ARG A 139 -22.49 2.55 -2.68
N ARG A 140 -22.39 1.78 -3.78
CA ARG A 140 -23.32 1.86 -4.91
C ARG A 140 -24.73 1.44 -4.50
N HIS A 141 -24.88 0.30 -3.83
CA HIS A 141 -26.20 -0.19 -3.36
C HIS A 141 -26.96 0.84 -2.51
N ARG A 142 -26.26 1.57 -1.64
CA ARG A 142 -26.87 2.57 -0.76
C ARG A 142 -27.28 3.84 -1.49
N ARG A 143 -26.57 4.23 -2.56
CA ARG A 143 -26.99 5.38 -3.37
C ARG A 143 -28.31 5.12 -4.08
N VAL A 144 -28.53 3.88 -4.51
CA VAL A 144 -29.79 3.46 -5.16
C VAL A 144 -30.93 3.34 -4.16
N ALA A 145 -30.67 2.86 -2.93
CA ALA A 145 -31.70 2.72 -1.90
C ALA A 145 -32.23 4.05 -1.29
N HIS A 146 -31.56 5.17 -1.57
CA HIS A 146 -31.93 6.50 -1.06
C HIS A 146 -32.25 7.51 -2.19
N ALA A 147 -32.31 7.05 -3.44
CA ALA A 147 -32.76 7.81 -4.59
C ALA A 147 -34.23 7.47 -4.87
#